data_AF-A0A6P8KTU7-F1
#
_entry.id   AF-A0A6P8KTU7-F1
#
_cell.length_a   1.000
_cell.length_b   1.000
_cell.length_c   1.000
_cell.angle_alpha   90.00
_cell.angle_beta   90.00
_cell.angle_gamma   90.00
#
_symmetry.space_group_name_H-M   'P 1'
#
loop_
_entity.id
_entity.type
_entity.pdbx_description
1 polymer ?
#
loop_
_entity_poly.entity_id
_entity_poly.type
_entity_poly.pdbx_seq_one_letter_code
_entity_poly.pdbx_strand_id
1 'polypeptide(L)'
;MQSLRGCPARGLILSRAIRGQRSLRMSWPRNSSATGGAGGAAPGGGSSTTTNTIGFGALQKLREWHANAFSSRFLLFTNVGISLTLSCVGDVLEQHLEIYCGEIERFESTRTAHMAISGVTVGVICHYWYKMLDKRMPGRSMRVVAKKIVLDQLICSPIYISAFFVTLGLLEQKTKHEVWEEIKEKAWKLYAAEWTVWPVAQFVNFYWIPTHYRIFYDNIISLGYDVLTSKVKHKQSHSHLKKIP
;
A
#
# COMPACT_ATOMS: atom_id res chain seq x y z
N MET A 1 -21.88 54.22 43.39
CA MET A 1 -20.72 54.24 44.31
C MET A 1 -19.94 52.96 44.12
N GLN A 2 -18.69 53.12 43.67
CA GLN A 2 -17.48 52.34 43.89
C GLN A 2 -17.53 50.81 43.60
N SER A 3 -16.83 50.30 42.57
CA SER A 3 -15.34 50.23 42.43
C SER A 3 -14.75 49.28 43.48
N LEU A 4 -13.84 48.34 43.23
CA LEU A 4 -13.06 47.84 42.09
C LEU A 4 -12.30 46.64 42.68
N ARG A 5 -11.99 45.63 41.86
CA ARG A 5 -10.78 44.78 41.84
C ARG A 5 -11.11 43.57 40.95
N GLY A 6 -10.65 43.40 39.72
CA GLY A 6 -9.57 44.05 38.98
C GLY A 6 -8.54 43.02 38.51
N CYS A 7 -8.75 42.49 37.30
CA CYS A 7 -7.74 42.12 36.27
C CYS A 7 -6.59 41.12 36.61
N PRO A 8 -5.77 40.66 35.63
CA PRO A 8 -5.85 40.78 34.18
C PRO A 8 -5.55 39.48 33.38
N ALA A 9 -5.89 39.52 32.09
CA ALA A 9 -5.22 38.77 31.04
C ALA A 9 -3.80 39.32 30.77
N ARG A 10 -2.79 38.44 30.69
CA ARG A 10 -1.50 38.61 29.96
C ARG A 10 -1.05 37.17 29.61
N GLY A 11 -0.76 36.78 28.37
CA GLY A 11 0.03 37.50 27.38
C GLY A 11 1.51 37.20 27.61
N LEU A 12 2.01 36.18 26.89
CA LEU A 12 3.40 35.96 26.45
C LEU A 12 4.57 36.29 27.40
N ILE A 13 5.26 35.24 27.86
CA ILE A 13 6.74 35.14 27.94
C ILE A 13 7.05 33.67 27.58
N LEU A 14 7.33 33.33 26.32
CA LEU A 14 8.65 33.36 25.66
C LEU A 14 9.74 32.54 26.40
N SER A 15 10.23 31.52 25.69
CA SER A 15 11.60 31.00 25.78
C SER A 15 12.09 30.44 27.13
N ARG A 16 12.06 29.12 27.27
CA ARG A 16 13.26 28.25 27.44
C ARG A 16 12.86 26.86 27.93
N ALA A 17 12.65 25.95 26.99
CA ALA A 17 12.93 24.52 27.20
C ALA A 17 13.38 23.86 25.88
N ILE A 18 14.20 24.59 25.11
CA ILE A 18 15.12 23.97 24.15
C ILE A 18 16.44 23.81 24.90
N ARG A 19 16.67 22.63 25.45
CA ARG A 19 18.01 22.07 25.75
C ARG A 19 17.82 20.66 26.28
N GLY A 20 18.34 19.67 25.54
CA GLY A 20 18.64 18.37 26.14
C GLY A 20 18.07 17.12 25.48
N GLN A 21 17.88 17.07 24.17
CA GLN A 21 17.83 15.78 23.48
C GLN A 21 18.91 15.75 22.40
N ARG A 22 20.17 15.64 22.87
CA ARG A 22 21.29 15.23 22.03
C ARG A 22 20.97 13.83 21.52
N SER A 23 20.98 13.71 20.20
CA SER A 23 21.16 12.48 19.45
C SER A 23 22.13 11.53 20.18
N LEU A 24 21.59 10.45 20.76
CA LEU A 24 22.36 9.25 21.07
C LEU A 24 22.71 8.61 19.73
N ARG A 25 23.81 9.10 19.15
CA ARG A 25 24.47 8.49 18.00
C ARG A 25 24.99 7.12 18.47
N MET A 26 24.20 6.08 18.24
CA MET A 26 24.58 4.69 18.47
C MET A 26 25.78 4.39 17.55
N SER A 27 26.98 4.47 18.11
CA SER A 27 28.23 4.12 17.43
C SER A 27 28.30 2.60 17.34
N TRP A 28 28.12 2.08 16.13
CA TRP A 28 28.40 0.69 15.79
C TRP A 28 29.89 0.40 16.01
N PRO A 29 30.29 -0.75 16.58
CA PRO A 29 31.70 -1.09 16.72
C PRO A 29 32.36 -1.19 15.34
N ARG A 30 33.42 -0.41 15.12
CA ARG A 30 34.36 -0.64 14.02
C ARG A 30 35.13 -1.91 14.33
N ASN A 31 35.07 -2.87 13.42
CA ASN A 31 35.93 -4.04 13.44
C ASN A 31 37.38 -3.60 13.20
N SER A 32 38.18 -3.53 14.25
CA SER A 32 39.61 -3.26 14.17
C SER A 32 40.32 -4.55 13.82
N SER A 33 40.74 -4.69 12.57
CA SER A 33 41.72 -5.68 12.15
C SER A 33 43.07 -5.36 12.80
N ALA A 34 43.34 -5.98 13.95
CA ALA A 34 44.67 -6.02 14.54
C ALA A 34 45.36 -7.31 14.06
N THR A 35 46.39 -7.11 13.23
CA THR A 35 47.40 -8.09 12.87
C THR A 35 48.32 -8.39 14.05
N GLY A 36 48.54 -9.66 14.38
CA GLY A 36 49.65 -10.08 15.24
C GLY A 36 49.51 -11.47 15.88
N GLY A 37 50.30 -12.44 15.39
CA GLY A 37 51.08 -13.33 16.26
C GLY A 37 50.48 -14.66 16.72
N ALA A 38 50.72 -15.69 15.91
CA ALA A 38 51.01 -17.11 16.20
C ALA A 38 50.88 -17.71 17.63
N GLY A 39 50.29 -18.91 17.69
CA GLY A 39 50.78 -20.04 18.51
C GLY A 39 49.72 -20.80 19.31
N GLY A 40 49.51 -22.09 18.99
CA GLY A 40 49.02 -23.09 19.97
C GLY A 40 47.90 -24.05 19.54
N ALA A 41 48.31 -25.25 19.10
CA ALA A 41 47.73 -26.60 19.25
C ALA A 41 46.19 -26.85 19.35
N ALA A 42 45.75 -27.82 18.53
CA ALA A 42 44.42 -28.46 18.45
C ALA A 42 44.22 -29.59 19.51
N PRO A 43 43.21 -30.50 19.44
CA PRO A 43 41.85 -30.45 18.87
C PRO A 43 40.76 -30.91 19.88
N GLY A 44 39.47 -30.76 19.57
CA GLY A 44 38.43 -31.59 20.23
C GLY A 44 36.99 -31.10 20.11
N GLY A 45 36.11 -32.00 19.66
CA GLY A 45 34.68 -31.99 20.02
C GLY A 45 33.75 -31.31 19.02
N GLY A 46 33.17 -32.11 18.12
CA GLY A 46 32.02 -31.69 17.32
C GLY A 46 30.73 -31.66 18.12
N SER A 47 29.88 -30.66 17.85
CA SER A 47 28.43 -30.78 17.96
C SER A 47 27.77 -29.61 17.22
N SER A 48 27.23 -29.90 16.03
CA SER A 48 26.01 -29.32 15.45
C SER A 48 25.78 -27.81 15.64
N THR A 49 26.25 -26.99 14.68
CA THR A 49 25.68 -25.66 14.39
C THR A 49 25.71 -25.44 12.88
N THR A 50 24.95 -26.23 12.13
CA THR A 50 24.89 -26.13 10.65
C THR A 50 23.49 -25.76 10.15
N THR A 51 22.49 -25.70 11.03
CA THR A 51 21.09 -25.43 10.64
C THR A 51 20.73 -23.95 10.61
N ASN A 52 21.53 -23.05 11.20
CA ASN A 52 21.21 -21.61 11.29
C ASN A 52 21.86 -20.73 10.21
N THR A 53 22.82 -21.23 9.44
CA THR A 53 23.59 -20.41 8.48
C THR A 53 22.82 -20.13 7.19
N ILE A 54 22.03 -21.11 6.72
CA ILE A 54 21.27 -20.98 5.46
C ILE A 54 20.07 -20.03 5.62
N GLY A 55 19.33 -20.14 6.74
CA GLY A 55 18.22 -19.23 7.05
C GLY A 55 18.67 -17.79 7.28
N PHE A 56 19.80 -17.60 7.98
CA PHE A 56 20.34 -16.26 8.23
C PHE A 56 20.84 -15.59 6.95
N GLY A 57 21.53 -16.33 6.07
CA GLY A 57 21.99 -15.82 4.78
C GLY A 57 20.85 -15.49 3.80
N ALA A 58 19.79 -16.31 3.78
CA ALA A 58 18.59 -16.05 2.98
C ALA A 58 17.83 -14.81 3.48
N LEU A 59 17.65 -14.68 4.80
CA LEU A 59 17.02 -13.50 5.42
C LEU A 59 17.84 -12.22 5.20
N GLN A 60 19.17 -12.33 5.23
CA GLN A 60 20.06 -11.19 5.00
C GLN A 60 20.03 -10.73 3.55
N LYS A 61 20.04 -11.66 2.58
CA LYS A 61 19.81 -11.37 1.16
C LYS A 61 18.41 -10.80 0.90
N LEU A 62 17.39 -11.31 1.57
CA LEU A 62 16.02 -10.79 1.48
C LEU A 62 15.95 -9.35 2.03
N ARG A 63 16.67 -9.05 3.11
CA ARG A 63 16.76 -7.71 3.69
C ARG A 63 17.49 -6.72 2.79
N GLU A 64 18.59 -7.15 2.15
CA GLU A 64 19.34 -6.35 1.18
C GLU A 64 18.53 -6.09 -0.09
N TRP A 65 17.87 -7.12 -0.62
CA TRP A 65 16.95 -6.98 -1.75
C TRP A 65 15.82 -6.01 -1.42
N HIS A 66 15.19 -6.14 -0.25
CA HIS A 66 14.11 -5.24 0.18
C HIS A 66 14.62 -3.80 0.35
N ALA A 67 15.78 -3.60 0.97
CA ALA A 67 16.38 -2.27 1.11
C ALA A 67 16.70 -1.63 -0.26
N ASN A 68 17.11 -2.44 -1.24
CA ASN A 68 17.40 -1.97 -2.59
C ASN A 68 16.12 -1.74 -3.42
N ALA A 69 15.14 -2.63 -3.35
CA ALA A 69 13.87 -2.53 -4.07
C ALA A 69 13.03 -1.33 -3.60
N PHE A 70 13.04 -1.04 -2.31
CA PHE A 70 12.36 0.14 -1.73
C PHE A 70 13.28 1.36 -1.59
N SER A 71 14.46 1.34 -2.21
CA SER A 71 15.30 2.53 -2.32
C SER A 71 14.60 3.58 -3.19
N SER A 72 14.76 4.87 -2.86
CA SER A 72 14.13 6.00 -3.57
C SER A 72 14.35 6.00 -5.09
N ARG A 73 15.39 5.31 -5.58
CA ARG A 73 15.71 5.14 -7.00
C ARG A 73 14.83 4.12 -7.72
N PHE A 74 14.42 3.03 -7.05
CA PHE A 74 13.64 1.94 -7.63
C PHE A 74 12.19 1.89 -7.14
N LEU A 75 11.83 2.75 -6.18
CA LEU A 75 10.50 2.79 -5.56
C LEU A 75 9.33 2.86 -6.57
N LEU A 76 9.49 3.56 -7.70
CA LEU A 76 8.46 3.60 -8.74
C LEU A 76 8.25 2.21 -9.36
N PHE A 77 9.33 1.57 -9.82
CA PHE A 77 9.26 0.25 -10.45
C PHE A 77 8.73 -0.81 -9.49
N THR A 78 9.12 -0.76 -8.22
CA THR A 78 8.64 -1.69 -7.21
C THR A 78 7.14 -1.51 -6.95
N ASN A 79 6.66 -0.28 -6.77
CA ASN A 79 5.23 -0.02 -6.55
C ASN A 79 4.39 -0.43 -7.77
N VAL A 80 4.84 -0.05 -8.97
CA VAL A 80 4.15 -0.41 -10.22
C VAL A 80 4.16 -1.92 -10.43
N GLY A 81 5.28 -2.59 -10.16
CA GLY A 81 5.39 -4.04 -10.25
C GLY A 81 4.48 -4.76 -9.26
N ILE A 82 4.38 -4.26 -8.03
CA ILE A 82 3.43 -4.78 -7.02
C ILE A 82 1.99 -4.59 -7.51
N SER A 83 1.60 -3.40 -7.97
CA SER A 83 0.25 -3.14 -8.48
C SER A 83 -0.09 -4.01 -9.70
N LEU A 84 0.82 -4.15 -10.65
CA LEU A 84 0.66 -5.06 -11.80
C LEU A 84 0.41 -6.50 -11.33
N THR A 85 1.24 -6.97 -10.41
CA THR A 85 1.18 -8.36 -9.93
C THR A 85 -0.11 -8.62 -9.16
N LEU A 86 -0.50 -7.72 -8.25
CA LEU A 86 -1.74 -7.84 -7.48
C LEU A 86 -2.96 -7.81 -8.38
N SER A 87 -3.04 -6.88 -9.34
CA SER A 87 -4.18 -6.81 -10.26
C SER A 87 -4.27 -8.04 -11.18
N CYS A 88 -3.12 -8.59 -11.59
CA CYS A 88 -3.06 -9.84 -12.36
C CYS A 88 -3.57 -11.03 -11.52
N VAL A 89 -3.03 -11.22 -10.31
CA VAL A 89 -3.41 -12.34 -9.44
C VAL A 89 -4.87 -12.22 -9.00
N GLY A 90 -5.34 -11.02 -8.67
CA GLY A 90 -6.72 -10.76 -8.28
C GLY A 90 -7.71 -11.12 -9.39
N ASP A 91 -7.40 -10.77 -10.64
CA ASP A 91 -8.25 -11.15 -11.78
C ASP A 91 -8.22 -12.66 -12.06
N VAL A 92 -7.04 -13.29 -11.98
CA VAL A 92 -6.92 -14.75 -12.12
C VAL A 92 -7.78 -15.47 -11.08
N LEU A 93 -7.74 -15.02 -9.83
CA LEU A 93 -8.54 -15.59 -8.74
C LEU A 93 -10.04 -15.40 -8.98
N GLU A 94 -10.48 -14.19 -9.37
CA GLU A 94 -11.90 -13.96 -9.68
C GLU A 94 -12.37 -14.84 -10.83
N GLN A 95 -11.60 -14.95 -11.92
CA GLN A 95 -11.97 -15.82 -13.03
C GLN A 95 -12.08 -17.29 -12.62
N HIS A 96 -11.19 -17.78 -11.75
CA HIS A 96 -11.30 -19.14 -11.22
C HIS A 96 -12.56 -19.33 -10.37
N LEU A 97 -12.93 -18.32 -9.56
CA LEU A 97 -14.17 -18.35 -8.79
C LEU A 97 -15.41 -18.32 -9.69
N GLU A 98 -15.40 -17.50 -10.73
CA GLU A 98 -16.47 -17.42 -11.72
C GLU A 98 -16.64 -18.74 -12.48
N ILE A 99 -15.55 -19.41 -12.87
CA ILE A 99 -15.58 -20.75 -13.48
C ILE A 99 -16.12 -21.79 -12.49
N TYR A 100 -15.67 -21.75 -11.23
CA TYR A 100 -16.14 -22.68 -10.18
C TYR A 100 -17.63 -22.50 -9.88
N CYS A 101 -18.14 -21.27 -9.89
CA CYS A 101 -19.55 -20.95 -9.71
C CYS A 101 -20.41 -21.17 -10.97
N GLY A 102 -19.78 -21.48 -12.12
CA GLY A 102 -20.46 -21.67 -13.39
C GLY A 102 -20.95 -20.37 -14.06
N GLU A 103 -20.37 -19.21 -13.70
CA GLU A 103 -20.69 -17.91 -14.32
C GLU A 103 -19.99 -17.74 -15.68
N ILE A 104 -18.83 -18.37 -15.88
CA ILE A 104 -18.04 -18.32 -17.13
C ILE A 104 -17.53 -19.72 -17.47
N GLU A 105 -17.52 -20.07 -18.75
CA GLU A 105 -17.08 -21.40 -19.22
C GLU A 105 -15.57 -21.52 -19.43
N ARG A 106 -14.87 -20.41 -19.69
CA ARG A 106 -13.45 -20.39 -20.08
C ARG A 106 -12.70 -19.22 -19.47
N PHE A 107 -11.42 -19.46 -19.21
CA PHE A 107 -10.49 -18.44 -18.76
C PHE A 107 -10.16 -17.46 -19.89
N GLU A 108 -10.24 -16.16 -19.60
CA GLU A 108 -10.01 -15.05 -20.52
C GLU A 108 -8.68 -14.33 -20.20
N SER A 109 -7.59 -14.72 -20.86
CA SER A 109 -6.28 -14.11 -20.62
C SER A 109 -6.20 -12.64 -21.01
N THR A 110 -6.98 -12.21 -22.01
CA THR A 110 -7.06 -10.79 -22.43
C THR A 110 -7.59 -9.91 -21.30
N ARG A 111 -8.61 -10.38 -20.56
CA ARG A 111 -9.15 -9.69 -19.39
C ARG A 111 -8.08 -9.52 -18.31
N THR A 112 -7.33 -10.57 -18.01
CA THR A 112 -6.21 -10.50 -17.05
C THR A 112 -5.13 -9.52 -17.49
N ALA A 113 -4.80 -9.49 -18.78
CA ALA A 113 -3.85 -8.53 -19.34
C ALA A 113 -4.35 -7.09 -19.17
N HIS A 114 -5.64 -6.83 -19.43
CA HIS A 114 -6.23 -5.51 -19.25
C HIS A 114 -6.22 -5.07 -17.79
N MET A 115 -6.57 -5.96 -16.87
CA MET A 115 -6.49 -5.71 -15.43
C MET A 115 -5.05 -5.41 -14.99
N ALA A 116 -4.07 -6.19 -15.46
CA ALA A 116 -2.66 -5.94 -15.16
C ALA A 116 -2.17 -4.57 -15.66
N ILE A 117 -2.54 -4.16 -16.88
CA ILE A 117 -2.20 -2.83 -17.44
C ILE A 117 -2.90 -1.70 -16.66
N SER A 118 -4.14 -1.92 -16.22
CA SER A 118 -4.83 -0.97 -15.34
C SER A 118 -4.10 -0.80 -14.01
N GLY A 119 -3.59 -1.90 -13.43
CA GLY A 119 -2.75 -1.89 -12.22
C GLY A 119 -1.47 -1.08 -12.39
N VAL A 120 -0.84 -1.11 -13.57
CA VAL A 120 0.31 -0.24 -13.89
C VAL A 120 -0.09 1.23 -13.83
N THR A 121 -1.20 1.58 -14.47
CA THR A 121 -1.68 2.98 -14.53
C THR A 121 -1.98 3.51 -13.12
N VAL A 122 -2.73 2.73 -12.34
CA VAL A 122 -3.08 3.07 -10.95
C VAL A 122 -1.82 3.14 -10.09
N GLY A 123 -0.90 2.18 -10.21
CA GLY A 123 0.36 2.17 -9.46
C GLY A 123 1.24 3.40 -9.71
N VAL A 124 1.30 3.91 -10.94
CA VAL A 124 1.99 5.16 -11.27
C VAL A 124 1.31 6.35 -10.58
N ILE A 125 -0.02 6.46 -10.67
CA ILE A 125 -0.79 7.54 -10.04
C ILE A 125 -0.57 7.55 -8.52
N CYS A 126 -0.75 6.39 -7.88
CA CYS A 126 -0.55 6.22 -6.44
C CYS A 126 0.87 6.60 -6.00
N HIS A 127 1.90 6.19 -6.76
CA HIS A 127 3.29 6.53 -6.44
C HIS A 127 3.51 8.05 -6.36
N TYR A 128 3.07 8.79 -7.39
CA TYR A 128 3.24 10.24 -7.41
C TYR A 128 2.35 10.94 -6.38
N TRP A 129 1.14 10.42 -6.16
CA TRP A 129 0.23 10.94 -5.14
C TRP A 129 0.84 10.83 -3.73
N TYR A 130 1.35 9.67 -3.34
CA TYR A 130 1.99 9.48 -2.04
C TYR A 130 3.26 10.33 -1.89
N LYS A 131 4.08 10.46 -2.94
CA LYS A 131 5.23 11.38 -2.91
C LYS A 131 4.81 12.84 -2.71
N MET A 132 3.72 13.27 -3.35
CA MET A 132 3.17 14.62 -3.16
C MET A 132 2.65 14.82 -1.73
N LEU A 133 1.90 13.85 -1.20
CA LEU A 133 1.37 13.88 0.17
C LEU A 133 2.48 13.99 1.20
N ASP A 134 3.55 13.20 1.07
CA ASP A 134 4.67 13.22 2.00
C ASP A 134 5.48 14.51 1.92
N LYS A 135 5.60 15.11 0.72
CA LYS A 135 6.23 16.42 0.54
C LYS A 135 5.40 17.55 1.15
N ARG A 136 4.07 17.52 1.00
CA ARG A 136 3.17 18.59 1.49
C ARG A 136 2.84 18.47 2.98
N MET A 137 2.79 17.25 3.51
CA MET A 137 2.43 16.97 4.91
C MET A 137 3.47 16.05 5.55
N PRO A 138 4.69 16.57 5.84
CA PRO A 138 5.72 15.81 6.52
C PRO A 138 5.33 15.56 7.99
N GLY A 139 5.56 14.34 8.46
CA GLY A 139 5.29 13.94 9.84
C GLY A 139 4.33 12.76 9.97
N ARG A 140 4.31 12.19 11.17
CA ARG A 140 3.54 10.98 11.52
C ARG A 140 2.58 11.18 12.70
N SER A 141 2.26 12.43 13.03
CA SER A 141 1.24 12.71 14.05
C SER A 141 -0.11 12.15 13.62
N MET A 142 -0.90 11.62 14.55
CA MET A 142 -2.23 11.08 14.27
C MET A 142 -3.13 12.08 13.52
N ARG A 143 -3.02 13.38 13.82
CA ARG A 143 -3.76 14.43 13.09
C ARG A 143 -3.32 14.55 11.63
N VAL A 144 -2.03 14.36 11.34
CA VAL A 144 -1.49 14.37 9.97
C VAL A 144 -1.94 13.11 9.22
N VAL A 145 -1.88 11.95 9.87
CA VAL A 145 -2.34 10.68 9.28
C VAL A 145 -3.83 10.72 8.95
N ALA A 146 -4.68 11.18 9.87
CA ALA A 146 -6.11 11.31 9.63
C ALA A 146 -6.41 12.26 8.45
N LYS A 147 -5.71 13.40 8.37
CA LYS A 147 -5.83 14.33 7.23
C LYS A 147 -5.39 13.69 5.91
N LYS A 148 -4.31 12.91 5.92
CA LYS A 148 -3.85 12.17 4.73
C LYS A 148 -4.92 11.19 4.25
N ILE A 149 -5.48 10.38 5.15
CA ILE A 149 -6.55 9.42 4.83
C ILE A 149 -7.76 10.12 4.22
N VAL A 150 -8.24 11.20 4.85
CA VAL A 150 -9.40 11.96 4.31
C VAL A 150 -9.10 12.52 2.93
N LEU A 151 -7.88 13.03 2.69
CA LEU A 151 -7.50 13.57 1.38
C LEU A 151 -7.38 12.47 0.33
N ASP A 152 -6.86 11.31 0.72
CA ASP A 152 -6.75 10.13 -0.13
C ASP A 152 -8.14 9.70 -0.61
N GLN A 153 -9.06 9.54 0.33
CA GLN A 153 -10.40 9.04 0.06
C GLN A 153 -11.30 10.05 -0.67
N LEU A 154 -11.08 11.36 -0.51
CA LEU A 154 -11.89 12.37 -1.21
C LEU A 154 -11.33 12.78 -2.58
N ILE A 155 -10.02 12.66 -2.79
CA ILE A 155 -9.37 13.17 -4.02
C ILE A 155 -8.69 12.04 -4.78
N CYS A 156 -7.76 11.32 -4.16
CA CYS A 156 -7.03 10.26 -4.86
C CYS A 156 -7.97 9.16 -5.31
N SER A 157 -8.94 8.83 -4.46
CA SER A 157 -9.86 7.74 -4.67
C SER A 157 -10.70 7.89 -5.95
N PRO A 158 -11.45 9.00 -6.12
CA PRO A 158 -12.16 9.25 -7.37
C PRO A 158 -11.23 9.30 -8.59
N ILE A 159 -10.01 9.82 -8.44
CA ILE A 159 -9.04 9.93 -9.54
C ILE A 159 -8.59 8.55 -9.99
N TYR A 160 -8.17 7.67 -9.08
CA TYR A 160 -7.68 6.36 -9.47
C TYR A 160 -8.83 5.49 -10.01
N ILE A 161 -10.04 5.56 -9.44
CA ILE A 161 -11.20 4.81 -9.97
C ILE A 161 -11.52 5.28 -11.40
N SER A 162 -11.53 6.59 -11.63
CA SER A 162 -11.75 7.14 -12.97
C SER A 162 -10.65 6.71 -13.94
N ALA A 163 -9.39 6.78 -13.52
CA ALA A 163 -8.25 6.34 -14.33
C ALA A 163 -8.33 4.85 -14.65
N PHE A 164 -8.74 4.01 -13.69
CA PHE A 164 -8.94 2.59 -13.88
C PHE A 164 -9.98 2.30 -14.98
N PHE A 165 -11.17 2.91 -14.90
CA PHE A 165 -12.21 2.72 -15.92
C PHE A 165 -11.82 3.30 -17.28
N VAL A 166 -11.12 4.44 -17.31
CA VAL A 166 -10.62 5.02 -18.56
C VAL A 166 -9.58 4.11 -19.21
N THR A 167 -8.61 3.61 -18.44
CA THR A 167 -7.59 2.68 -18.97
C THR A 167 -8.24 1.41 -19.52
N LEU A 168 -9.16 0.79 -18.77
CA LEU A 168 -9.87 -0.39 -19.26
C LEU A 168 -10.74 -0.09 -20.46
N GLY A 169 -11.44 1.04 -20.48
CA GLY A 169 -12.23 1.48 -21.63
C GLY A 169 -11.40 1.64 -22.90
N LEU A 170 -10.19 2.18 -22.78
CA LEU A 170 -9.26 2.30 -23.91
C LEU A 170 -8.77 0.93 -24.40
N LEU A 171 -8.47 0.00 -23.49
CA LEU A 171 -8.00 -1.35 -23.83
C LEU A 171 -9.12 -2.21 -24.43
N GLU A 172 -10.34 -2.05 -23.94
CA GLU A 172 -11.55 -2.71 -24.44
C GLU A 172 -12.13 -2.02 -25.70
N GLN A 173 -11.46 -0.98 -26.22
CA GLN A 173 -11.88 -0.21 -27.40
C GLN A 173 -13.29 0.40 -27.29
N LYS A 174 -13.70 0.77 -26.08
CA LYS A 174 -15.00 1.39 -25.80
C LYS A 174 -15.03 2.85 -26.23
N THR A 175 -16.21 3.30 -26.63
CA THR A 175 -16.47 4.73 -26.87
C THR A 175 -16.48 5.52 -25.57
N LYS A 176 -16.21 6.83 -25.65
CA LYS A 176 -16.25 7.72 -24.47
C LYS A 176 -17.59 7.66 -23.74
N HIS A 177 -18.68 7.50 -24.47
CA HIS A 177 -20.02 7.40 -23.91
C HIS A 177 -20.19 6.13 -23.09
N GLU A 178 -19.76 4.97 -23.61
CA GLU A 178 -19.82 3.69 -22.89
C GLU A 178 -18.98 3.70 -21.62
N VAL A 179 -17.77 4.28 -21.67
CA VAL A 179 -16.91 4.43 -20.49
C VAL A 179 -17.57 5.32 -19.44
N TRP A 180 -18.22 6.40 -19.85
CA TRP A 180 -18.90 7.31 -18.94
C TRP A 180 -20.10 6.67 -18.23
N GLU A 181 -20.91 5.92 -18.97
CA GLU A 181 -22.02 5.17 -18.39
C GLU A 181 -21.53 4.07 -17.44
N GLU A 182 -20.44 3.38 -17.80
CA GLU A 182 -19.83 2.37 -16.93
C GLU A 182 -19.28 2.98 -15.63
N ILE A 183 -18.66 4.16 -15.70
CA ILE A 183 -18.22 4.91 -14.52
C ILE A 183 -19.42 5.24 -13.63
N LYS A 184 -20.51 5.79 -14.18
CA LYS A 184 -21.70 6.11 -13.38
C LYS A 184 -22.27 4.89 -12.65
N GLU A 185 -22.29 3.75 -13.32
CA GLU A 185 -22.93 2.55 -12.80
C GLU A 185 -22.05 1.77 -11.80
N LYS A 186 -20.75 1.73 -12.04
CA LYS A 186 -19.81 0.87 -11.31
C LYS A 186 -18.83 1.62 -10.42
N ALA A 187 -18.46 2.87 -10.73
CA ALA A 187 -17.50 3.61 -9.91
C ALA A 187 -18.02 3.84 -8.50
N TRP A 188 -19.32 4.09 -8.31
CA TRP A 188 -19.88 4.21 -6.97
C TRP A 188 -19.76 2.91 -6.16
N LYS A 189 -19.91 1.74 -6.79
CA LYS A 189 -19.77 0.44 -6.12
C LYS A 189 -18.34 0.25 -5.62
N LEU A 190 -17.34 0.57 -6.45
CA LEU A 190 -15.93 0.52 -6.06
C LEU A 190 -15.60 1.56 -4.99
N TYR A 191 -16.10 2.79 -5.14
CA TYR A 191 -15.89 3.86 -4.17
C TYR A 191 -16.49 3.52 -2.80
N ALA A 192 -17.72 3.01 -2.77
CA ALA A 192 -18.35 2.56 -1.52
C ALA A 192 -17.56 1.40 -0.90
N ALA A 193 -17.11 0.43 -1.71
CA ALA A 193 -16.28 -0.67 -1.24
C ALA A 193 -14.98 -0.16 -0.61
N GLU A 194 -14.29 0.80 -1.24
CA GLU A 194 -13.12 1.46 -0.66
C GLU A 194 -13.37 2.03 0.73
N TRP A 195 -14.43 2.82 0.87
CA TRP A 195 -14.80 3.45 2.12
C TRP A 195 -15.18 2.45 3.21
N THR A 196 -15.57 1.23 2.83
CA THR A 196 -15.83 0.15 3.79
C THR A 196 -14.58 -0.64 4.14
N VAL A 197 -13.70 -0.90 3.17
CA VAL A 197 -12.54 -1.77 3.33
C VAL A 197 -11.39 -1.00 3.97
N TRP A 198 -10.99 0.15 3.41
CA TRP A 198 -9.74 0.79 3.78
C TRP A 198 -9.75 1.45 5.16
N PRO A 199 -10.78 2.20 5.59
CA PRO A 199 -10.80 2.75 6.93
C PRO A 199 -10.71 1.67 8.03
N VAL A 200 -11.43 0.56 7.85
CA VAL A 200 -11.39 -0.58 8.77
C VAL A 200 -10.05 -1.30 8.70
N ALA A 201 -9.54 -1.56 7.50
CA ALA A 201 -8.27 -2.22 7.30
C ALA A 201 -7.11 -1.40 7.88
N GLN A 202 -7.08 -0.08 7.64
CA GLN A 202 -6.06 0.82 8.17
C GLN A 202 -6.15 0.93 9.70
N PHE A 203 -7.36 0.91 10.27
CA PHE A 203 -7.53 0.85 11.73
C PHE A 203 -6.87 -0.41 12.31
N VAL A 204 -7.16 -1.58 11.75
CA VAL A 204 -6.53 -2.85 12.18
C VAL A 204 -5.01 -2.81 11.96
N ASN A 205 -4.56 -2.28 10.83
CA ASN A 205 -3.15 -2.19 10.46
C ASN A 205 -2.34 -1.35 11.45
N PHE A 206 -2.89 -0.21 11.90
CA PHE A 206 -2.21 0.65 12.86
C PHE A 206 -2.37 0.20 14.32
N TYR A 207 -3.49 -0.43 14.67
CA TYR A 207 -3.79 -0.82 16.04
C TYR A 207 -3.19 -2.18 16.42
N TRP A 208 -3.40 -3.21 15.61
CA TRP A 208 -3.01 -4.59 15.92
C TRP A 208 -1.73 -5.04 15.23
N ILE A 209 -1.44 -4.57 14.01
CA ILE A 209 -0.35 -5.12 13.21
C ILE A 209 0.99 -4.45 13.56
N PRO A 210 2.01 -5.23 13.97
CA PRO A 210 3.35 -4.72 14.18
C PRO A 210 3.92 -4.08 12.90
N THR A 211 4.68 -3.00 13.04
CA THR A 211 5.19 -2.17 11.91
C THR A 211 5.83 -2.97 10.77
N HIS A 212 6.50 -4.08 11.08
CA HIS A 212 7.18 -4.93 10.08
C HIS A 212 6.22 -5.78 9.24
N TYR A 213 5.01 -6.09 9.72
CA TYR A 213 4.01 -6.87 8.97
C TYR A 213 2.96 -6.01 8.27
N ARG A 214 2.97 -4.69 8.46
CA ARG A 214 1.92 -3.80 7.95
C ARG A 214 1.77 -3.82 6.43
N ILE A 215 2.89 -3.83 5.72
CA ILE A 215 2.92 -3.88 4.25
C ILE A 215 2.37 -5.23 3.77
N PHE A 216 2.75 -6.32 4.44
CA PHE A 216 2.27 -7.64 4.09
C PHE A 216 0.75 -7.76 4.28
N TYR A 217 0.23 -7.27 5.40
CA TYR A 217 -1.21 -7.19 5.66
C TYR A 217 -1.93 -6.35 4.60
N ASP A 218 -1.40 -5.17 4.29
CA ASP A 218 -1.97 -4.26 3.28
C ASP A 218 -2.05 -4.92 1.89
N ASN A 219 -1.01 -5.65 1.49
CA ASN A 219 -1.00 -6.42 0.24
C ASN A 219 -2.03 -7.57 0.23
N ILE A 220 -2.31 -8.23 1.35
CA ILE A 220 -3.36 -9.26 1.43
C ILE A 220 -4.74 -8.62 1.22
N ILE A 221 -5.02 -7.50 1.88
CA ILE A 221 -6.29 -6.78 1.72
C ILE A 221 -6.41 -6.27 0.28
N SER A 222 -5.32 -5.75 -0.28
CA SER A 222 -5.25 -5.29 -1.68
C SER A 222 -5.61 -6.41 -2.65
N LEU A 223 -5.10 -7.63 -2.45
CA LEU A 223 -5.43 -8.77 -3.29
C LEU A 223 -6.94 -9.08 -3.26
N GLY A 224 -7.56 -9.08 -2.07
CA GLY A 224 -9.00 -9.26 -1.95
C GLY A 224 -9.80 -8.13 -2.60
N TYR A 225 -9.30 -6.90 -2.52
CA TYR A 225 -9.90 -5.75 -3.20
C TYR A 225 -9.77 -5.82 -4.73
N ASP A 226 -8.66 -6.35 -5.26
CA ASP A 226 -8.46 -6.56 -6.69
C ASP A 226 -9.40 -7.65 -7.25
N VAL A 227 -9.64 -8.72 -6.49
CA VAL A 227 -10.69 -9.72 -6.81
C VAL A 227 -12.06 -9.04 -6.90
N LEU A 228 -12.44 -8.25 -5.89
CA LEU A 228 -13.69 -7.49 -5.89
C LEU A 228 -13.77 -6.50 -7.07
N THR A 229 -12.67 -5.83 -7.39
CA THR A 229 -12.60 -4.86 -8.48
C THR A 229 -12.78 -5.55 -9.83
N SER A 230 -12.11 -6.69 -10.04
CA SER A 230 -12.33 -7.53 -11.22
C SER A 230 -13.80 -7.98 -11.32
N LYS A 231 -14.38 -8.45 -10.22
CA LYS A 231 -15.79 -8.84 -10.16
C LYS A 231 -16.73 -7.70 -10.54
N VAL A 232 -16.59 -6.54 -9.90
CA VAL A 232 -17.46 -5.38 -10.17
C VAL A 232 -17.30 -4.91 -11.62
N LYS A 233 -16.07 -4.94 -12.17
CA LYS A 233 -15.81 -4.58 -13.56
C LYS A 233 -16.47 -5.53 -14.55
N HIS A 234 -16.40 -6.84 -14.33
CA HIS A 234 -16.84 -7.83 -15.32
C HIS A 234 -18.25 -8.37 -15.09
N LYS A 235 -18.84 -8.12 -13.93
CA LYS A 235 -20.25 -8.43 -13.69
C LYS A 235 -21.11 -7.67 -14.68
N GLN A 236 -21.85 -8.41 -15.50
CA GLN A 236 -22.86 -7.84 -16.38
C GLN A 236 -23.98 -7.26 -15.52
N SER A 237 -24.39 -6.02 -15.81
CA SER A 237 -25.58 -5.46 -15.15
C SER A 237 -26.79 -6.25 -15.66
N HIS A 238 -27.32 -7.14 -14.82
CA HIS A 238 -28.59 -7.83 -15.08
C HIS A 238 -29.77 -6.84 -15.00
N SER A 239 -29.80 -5.83 -15.87
CA SER A 239 -30.92 -4.91 -16.06
C SER A 239 -31.58 -5.08 -17.42
N HIS A 240 -31.58 -6.30 -17.98
CA HIS A 240 -32.34 -6.64 -19.20
C HIS A 240 -33.09 -7.97 -19.18
N LEU A 241 -33.22 -8.67 -18.03
CA LEU A 241 -34.04 -9.88 -17.91
C LEU A 241 -35.06 -9.82 -16.76
N LYS A 242 -35.86 -8.76 -16.75
CA LYS A 242 -37.24 -8.84 -16.25
C LYS A 242 -38.24 -8.13 -17.17
N LYS A 243 -37.93 -8.11 -18.48
CA LYS A 243 -38.94 -7.97 -19.54
C LYS A 243 -39.00 -9.32 -20.26
N ILE A 244 -39.82 -10.20 -19.72
CA ILE A 244 -40.38 -11.35 -20.44
C ILE A 244 -41.91 -11.15 -20.34
N PRO A 245 -42.63 -11.33 -21.46
CA PRO A 245 -43.76 -10.51 -21.91
C PRO A 245 -45.03 -10.59 -21.08
#